data_AF-A0A8J9RAC3-F1
#
_entry.id   AF-A0A8J9RAC3-F1
#
_cell.length_a   1.000
_cell.length_b   1.000
_cell.length_c   1.000
_cell.angle_alpha   90.00
_cell.angle_beta   90.00
_cell.angle_gamma   90.00
#
_symmetry.space_group_name_H-M   'P 1'
#
loop_
_entity.id
_entity.type
_entity.pdbx_description
1 polymer ?
#
loop_
_entity_poly.entity_id
_entity_poly.type
_entity_poly.pdbx_seq_one_letter_code
_entity_poly.pdbx_strand_id
1 'polypeptide(L)'
;MAKKTSGSAAYWPFHKANCYRNEFADLTAASEPKFARWMRKHQKLAVLKDNEIDRLERASQACTGPSRQDVMDSMYNRLDPRPKGPLYSAEEQRAMHEAEEKCQTQAKLMDSRATIWGDINVPSGLGLDCGRYKWWQNQSYVEALFLIPENVTSKQVKVHMAPSTVEVQIGERIILQGSWYGEIKQEDSTWYIQDGILHMQLLKRNRRGNYANSSTNADTYWKSV
;
A
#
# COMPACT_ATOMS: atom_id res chain seq x y z
N MET A 1 7.41 -33.33 -37.12
CA MET A 1 8.03 -31.98 -36.99
C MET A 1 7.19 -31.14 -36.05
N ALA A 2 7.60 -31.01 -34.78
CA ALA A 2 6.85 -30.25 -33.78
C ALA A 2 7.45 -28.85 -33.61
N LYS A 3 6.65 -27.81 -33.85
CA LYS A 3 7.00 -26.41 -33.59
C LYS A 3 7.12 -26.19 -32.08
N LYS A 4 8.32 -25.87 -31.61
CA LYS A 4 8.52 -25.29 -30.26
C LYS A 4 8.04 -23.84 -30.28
N THR A 5 6.91 -23.58 -29.64
CA THR A 5 6.50 -22.23 -29.26
C THR A 5 7.46 -21.72 -28.19
N SER A 6 8.33 -20.78 -28.54
CA SER A 6 9.20 -20.09 -27.61
C SER A 6 8.34 -19.17 -26.73
N GLY A 7 7.98 -19.65 -25.54
CA GLY A 7 7.45 -18.79 -24.49
C GLY A 7 8.47 -17.69 -24.20
N SER A 8 8.07 -16.44 -24.36
CA SER A 8 8.83 -15.28 -23.94
C SER A 8 8.96 -15.31 -22.42
N ALA A 9 10.02 -15.94 -21.92
CA ALA A 9 10.46 -15.75 -20.55
C ALA A 9 10.84 -14.27 -20.42
N ALA A 10 9.95 -13.48 -19.82
CA ALA A 10 10.22 -12.10 -19.46
C ALA A 10 11.50 -12.09 -18.59
N TYR A 11 12.56 -11.53 -19.15
CA TYR A 11 13.85 -11.39 -18.50
C TYR A 11 13.71 -10.29 -17.44
N TRP A 12 13.61 -10.73 -16.17
CA TRP A 12 13.68 -10.01 -14.89
C TRP A 12 12.42 -9.35 -14.31
N PRO A 13 11.92 -9.83 -13.14
CA PRO A 13 10.86 -9.16 -12.38
C PRO A 13 11.34 -8.10 -11.36
N PHE A 14 12.64 -8.02 -11.02
CA PHE A 14 13.07 -7.34 -9.78
C PHE A 14 13.86 -6.03 -9.92
N HIS A 15 14.00 -5.46 -11.12
CA HIS A 15 14.75 -4.20 -11.29
C HIS A 15 13.93 -2.91 -11.11
N LYS A 16 12.68 -2.97 -10.64
CA LYS A 16 11.83 -1.77 -10.53
C LYS A 16 12.12 -0.89 -9.31
N ALA A 17 12.66 -1.47 -8.24
CA ALA A 17 12.91 -0.76 -6.97
C ALA A 17 14.32 -0.13 -6.89
N ASN A 18 15.32 -0.71 -7.57
CA ASN A 18 16.73 -0.28 -7.52
C ASN A 18 17.34 0.14 -8.87
N CYS A 19 16.60 0.10 -10.00
CA CYS A 19 17.03 0.90 -11.14
C CYS A 19 16.82 2.36 -10.78
N TYR A 20 17.89 3.16 -10.81
CA TYR A 20 17.75 4.59 -11.07
C TYR A 20 16.79 4.75 -12.24
N ARG A 21 15.90 5.77 -12.16
CA ARG A 21 15.16 6.24 -13.35
C ARG A 21 16.16 6.27 -14.50
N ASN A 22 15.77 5.81 -15.69
CA ASN A 22 16.65 5.85 -16.84
C ASN A 22 16.78 7.33 -17.25
N GLU A 23 17.52 8.10 -16.47
CA GLU A 23 17.64 9.57 -16.53
C GLU A 23 18.10 9.97 -17.92
N PHE A 24 18.92 9.14 -18.56
CA PHE A 24 19.29 9.31 -19.96
C PHE A 24 18.09 9.22 -20.92
N ALA A 25 17.21 8.23 -20.74
CA ALA A 25 15.97 8.10 -21.53
C ALA A 25 15.00 9.26 -21.25
N ASP A 26 15.05 9.87 -20.06
CA ASP A 26 14.23 11.02 -19.71
C ASP A 26 14.82 12.33 -20.29
N LEU A 27 16.14 12.51 -20.24
CA LEU A 27 16.86 13.62 -20.88
C LEU A 27 16.73 13.59 -22.41
N THR A 28 16.82 12.41 -23.02
CA THR A 28 16.67 12.24 -24.48
C THR A 28 15.21 12.14 -24.93
N ALA A 29 14.22 12.09 -24.03
CA ALA A 29 12.81 12.06 -24.43
C ALA A 29 12.37 13.37 -25.12
N ALA A 30 12.99 14.49 -24.76
CA ALA A 30 12.70 15.79 -25.34
C ALA A 30 13.16 15.90 -26.80
N SER A 31 14.34 15.35 -27.12
CA SER A 31 14.92 15.38 -28.46
C SER A 31 14.52 14.17 -29.32
N GLU A 32 14.45 12.98 -28.73
CA GLU A 32 14.25 11.70 -29.44
C GLU A 32 13.21 10.79 -28.75
N PRO A 33 11.90 11.10 -28.85
CA PRO A 33 10.84 10.40 -28.12
C PRO A 33 10.60 8.95 -28.57
N LYS A 34 10.99 8.58 -29.81
CA LYS A 34 10.96 7.19 -30.28
C LYS A 34 12.09 6.36 -29.66
N PHE A 35 13.27 6.97 -29.50
CA PHE A 35 14.43 6.34 -28.90
C PHE A 35 14.26 6.13 -27.40
N ALA A 36 13.75 7.15 -26.68
CA ALA A 36 13.39 7.01 -25.27
C ALA A 36 12.34 5.91 -25.04
N ARG A 37 11.34 5.79 -25.92
CA ARG A 37 10.36 4.68 -25.88
C ARG A 37 11.00 3.32 -26.12
N TRP A 38 11.92 3.22 -27.07
CA TRP A 38 12.68 1.99 -27.32
C TRP A 38 13.56 1.62 -26.11
N MET A 39 14.28 2.58 -25.51
CA MET A 39 15.10 2.38 -24.30
C MET A 39 14.26 1.89 -23.11
N ARG A 40 13.09 2.50 -22.88
CA ARG A 40 12.14 2.07 -21.84
C ARG A 40 11.56 0.68 -22.14
N LYS A 41 11.28 0.38 -23.41
CA LYS A 41 10.76 -0.93 -23.85
C LYS A 41 11.79 -2.05 -23.70
N HIS A 42 13.09 -1.75 -23.82
CA HIS A 42 14.17 -2.74 -23.80
C HIS A 42 14.98 -2.80 -22.50
N GLN A 43 14.69 -1.94 -21.50
CA GLN A 43 15.27 -1.95 -20.15
C GLN A 43 16.81 -2.03 -20.08
N LYS A 44 17.53 -1.40 -21.02
CA LYS A 44 19.01 -1.42 -21.06
C LYS A 44 19.59 -0.23 -20.29
N LEU A 45 20.44 -0.51 -19.29
CA LEU A 45 21.36 0.46 -18.69
C LEU A 45 22.51 0.67 -19.67
N ALA A 46 22.65 1.89 -20.20
CA ALA A 46 23.73 2.21 -21.13
C ALA A 46 24.76 3.11 -20.44
N VAL A 47 25.91 2.53 -20.11
CA VAL A 47 27.17 3.30 -20.05
C VAL A 47 27.78 3.13 -21.44
N LEU A 48 27.45 4.04 -22.36
CA LEU A 48 28.11 4.14 -23.67
C LEU A 48 29.44 4.88 -23.48
N LYS A 49 30.53 4.38 -24.09
CA LYS A 49 31.79 5.13 -24.14
C LYS A 49 31.69 6.19 -25.24
N ASP A 50 32.41 7.31 -25.10
CA ASP A 50 32.34 8.47 -26.01
C ASP A 50 32.50 8.10 -27.51
N ASN A 51 33.36 7.13 -27.82
CA ASN A 51 33.57 6.64 -29.19
C ASN A 51 32.33 5.95 -29.81
N GLU A 52 31.42 5.43 -28.99
CA GLU A 52 30.19 4.78 -29.41
C GLU A 52 29.08 5.81 -29.69
N ILE A 53 29.09 6.93 -28.96
CA ILE A 53 28.21 8.07 -29.19
C ILE A 53 28.51 8.70 -30.56
N ASP A 54 29.79 8.95 -30.87
CA ASP A 54 30.22 9.45 -32.19
C ASP A 54 29.79 8.56 -33.35
N ARG A 55 29.81 7.23 -33.14
CA ARG A 55 29.40 6.27 -34.17
C ARG A 55 27.89 6.30 -34.41
N LEU A 56 27.12 6.54 -33.35
CA LEU A 56 25.66 6.65 -33.39
C LEU A 56 25.17 7.99 -33.94
N GLU A 57 25.91 9.07 -33.70
CA GLU A 57 25.63 10.39 -34.30
C GLU A 57 25.98 10.40 -35.78
N ARG A 58 27.10 9.78 -36.18
CA ARG A 58 27.43 9.63 -37.60
C ARG A 58 26.41 8.79 -38.35
N ALA A 59 25.88 7.75 -37.72
CA ALA A 59 24.83 6.89 -38.28
C ALA A 59 23.44 7.56 -38.28
N SER A 60 23.18 8.55 -37.43
CA SER A 60 21.93 9.32 -37.47
C SER A 60 21.93 10.40 -38.55
N GLN A 61 23.11 10.92 -38.91
CA GLN A 61 23.29 11.95 -39.94
C GLN A 61 23.51 11.39 -41.36
N ALA A 62 23.78 10.09 -41.49
CA ALA A 62 24.01 9.46 -42.79
C ALA A 62 22.69 9.31 -43.59
N CYS A 63 22.63 9.92 -44.79
CA CYS A 63 21.51 9.71 -45.73
C CYS A 63 21.54 8.34 -46.41
N THR A 64 22.71 7.69 -46.45
CA THR A 64 22.91 6.36 -47.03
C THR A 64 23.85 5.57 -46.13
N GLY A 65 23.41 4.42 -45.61
CA GLY A 65 24.17 3.58 -44.70
C GLY A 65 23.28 2.84 -43.68
N PRO A 66 23.88 2.07 -42.75
CA PRO A 66 23.16 1.45 -41.65
C PRO A 66 22.49 2.53 -40.81
N SER A 67 21.19 2.38 -40.54
CA SER A 67 20.51 3.33 -39.69
C SER A 67 21.09 3.30 -38.28
N ARG A 68 20.90 4.37 -37.51
CA ARG A 68 21.20 4.39 -36.07
C ARG A 68 20.65 3.15 -35.34
N GLN A 69 19.47 2.66 -35.75
CA GLN A 69 18.86 1.45 -35.19
C GLN A 69 19.67 0.18 -35.54
N ASP A 70 20.16 0.06 -36.78
CA ASP A 70 20.98 -1.07 -37.22
C ASP A 70 22.34 -1.09 -36.52
N VAL A 71 22.95 0.08 -36.30
CA VAL A 71 24.19 0.22 -35.54
C VAL A 71 23.98 -0.16 -34.07
N MET A 72 22.87 0.27 -33.46
CA MET A 72 22.49 -0.11 -32.10
C MET A 72 22.27 -1.63 -31.97
N ASP A 73 21.50 -2.21 -32.88
CA ASP A 73 21.22 -3.64 -32.87
C ASP A 73 22.49 -4.46 -33.12
N SER A 74 23.42 -3.96 -33.93
CA SER A 74 24.74 -4.58 -34.12
C SER A 74 25.66 -4.47 -32.90
N MET A 75 25.55 -3.44 -32.06
CA MET A 75 26.40 -3.27 -30.87
C MET A 75 25.93 -4.16 -29.72
N TYR A 76 24.62 -4.23 -29.49
CA TYR A 76 24.08 -4.93 -28.32
C TYR A 76 23.71 -6.41 -28.57
N ASN A 77 23.59 -6.86 -29.82
CA ASN A 77 23.36 -8.29 -30.13
C ASN A 77 24.65 -9.08 -30.36
N ARG A 78 25.84 -8.45 -30.24
CA ARG A 78 27.16 -9.09 -30.45
C ARG A 78 27.95 -9.38 -29.17
N LEU A 79 27.40 -9.12 -27.98
CA LEU A 79 28.02 -9.57 -26.74
C LEU A 79 27.74 -11.07 -26.56
N ASP A 80 28.58 -11.85 -27.23
CA ASP A 80 28.73 -13.28 -26.98
C ASP A 80 30.11 -13.51 -26.32
N PRO A 81 30.18 -14.02 -25.09
CA PRO A 81 29.05 -14.42 -24.27
C PRO A 81 28.33 -13.20 -23.65
N ARG A 82 27.02 -13.35 -23.46
CA ARG A 82 26.22 -12.39 -22.69
C ARG A 82 26.89 -12.14 -21.34
N PRO A 83 26.82 -10.92 -20.79
CA PRO A 83 27.30 -10.65 -19.44
C PRO A 83 26.74 -11.70 -18.49
N LYS A 84 27.63 -12.36 -17.72
CA LYS A 84 27.20 -13.35 -16.74
C LYS A 84 26.21 -12.67 -15.80
N GLY A 85 25.07 -13.32 -15.56
CA GLY A 85 24.10 -12.83 -14.58
C GLY A 85 24.76 -12.62 -13.22
N PRO A 86 24.21 -11.74 -12.37
CA PRO A 86 24.70 -11.57 -11.01
C PRO A 86 24.77 -12.94 -10.32
N LEU A 87 25.98 -13.29 -9.87
CA LEU A 87 26.22 -14.53 -9.15
C LEU A 87 25.85 -14.28 -7.70
N TYR A 88 24.59 -14.56 -7.36
CA TYR A 88 24.16 -14.53 -5.98
C TYR A 88 24.72 -15.74 -5.22
N SER A 89 25.24 -15.49 -4.02
CA SER A 89 25.57 -16.58 -3.10
C SER A 89 24.31 -17.35 -2.70
N ALA A 90 24.47 -18.58 -2.21
CA ALA A 90 23.34 -19.37 -1.72
C ALA A 90 22.63 -18.71 -0.51
N GLU A 91 23.32 -17.81 0.20
CA GLU A 91 22.76 -17.01 1.29
C GLU A 91 21.94 -15.84 0.75
N GLU A 92 22.44 -15.14 -0.28
CA GLU A 92 21.72 -14.05 -0.94
C GLU A 92 20.43 -14.53 -1.63
N GLN A 93 20.46 -15.71 -2.24
CA GLN A 93 19.26 -16.32 -2.85
C GLN A 93 18.19 -16.65 -1.81
N ARG A 94 18.59 -17.15 -0.62
CA ARG A 94 17.66 -17.41 0.49
C ARG A 94 17.09 -16.12 1.05
N ALA A 95 17.94 -15.12 1.30
CA ALA A 95 17.49 -13.82 1.78
C ALA A 95 16.48 -13.16 0.81
N MET A 96 16.69 -13.31 -0.50
CA MET A 96 15.78 -12.83 -1.53
C MET A 96 14.43 -13.56 -1.52
N HIS A 97 14.45 -14.88 -1.43
CA HIS A 97 13.23 -15.68 -1.33
C HIS A 97 12.43 -15.36 -0.07
N GLU A 98 13.10 -15.25 1.08
CA GLU A 98 12.46 -14.85 2.34
C GLU A 98 11.87 -13.44 2.29
N ALA A 99 12.56 -12.49 1.64
CA ALA A 99 12.05 -11.14 1.46
C ALA A 99 10.81 -11.11 0.56
N GLU A 100 10.81 -11.90 -0.52
CA GLU A 100 9.66 -12.04 -1.41
C GLU A 100 8.46 -12.68 -0.69
N GLU A 101 8.67 -13.76 0.06
CA GLU A 101 7.62 -14.38 0.87
C GLU A 101 7.06 -13.43 1.92
N LYS A 102 7.91 -12.65 2.58
CA LYS A 102 7.48 -11.60 3.53
C LYS A 102 6.66 -10.52 2.83
N CYS A 103 7.07 -10.08 1.65
CA CYS A 103 6.33 -9.07 0.88
C CYS A 103 4.97 -9.60 0.39
N GLN A 104 4.92 -10.83 -0.12
CA GLN A 104 3.68 -11.46 -0.57
C GLN A 104 2.69 -11.72 0.57
N THR A 105 3.17 -12.17 1.74
CA THR A 105 2.32 -12.36 2.91
C THR A 105 1.78 -11.03 3.44
N GLN A 106 2.60 -9.98 3.47
CA GLN A 106 2.16 -8.64 3.84
C GLN A 106 1.10 -8.10 2.87
N ALA A 107 1.29 -8.27 1.55
CA ALA A 107 0.33 -7.87 0.54
C ALA A 107 -1.04 -8.54 0.70
N LYS A 108 -1.07 -9.86 0.97
CA LYS A 108 -2.32 -10.61 1.19
C LYS A 108 -3.09 -10.12 2.41
N LEU A 109 -2.40 -9.80 3.50
CA LEU A 109 -3.01 -9.24 4.70
C LEU A 109 -3.60 -7.84 4.45
N MET A 110 -3.05 -7.07 3.50
CA MET A 110 -3.57 -5.75 3.15
C MET A 110 -4.89 -5.83 2.41
N ASP A 111 -4.98 -6.80 1.51
CA ASP A 111 -6.18 -7.03 0.71
C ASP A 111 -7.31 -7.53 1.63
N SER A 112 -6.98 -8.42 2.58
CA SER A 112 -7.96 -8.92 3.54
C SER A 112 -8.50 -7.84 4.46
N ARG A 113 -7.66 -6.99 5.07
CA ARG A 113 -8.15 -5.93 5.97
C ARG A 113 -9.02 -4.89 5.26
N ALA A 114 -8.67 -4.53 4.02
CA ALA A 114 -9.40 -3.53 3.25
C ALA A 114 -10.77 -4.08 2.84
N THR A 115 -10.81 -5.36 2.48
CA THR A 115 -12.05 -6.10 2.21
C THR A 115 -12.93 -6.14 3.46
N ILE A 116 -12.39 -6.57 4.61
CA ILE A 116 -13.13 -6.64 5.89
C ILE A 116 -13.68 -5.25 6.27
N TRP A 117 -12.87 -4.19 6.14
CA TRP A 117 -13.32 -2.82 6.41
C TRP A 117 -14.46 -2.38 5.51
N GLY A 118 -14.40 -2.73 4.21
CA GLY A 118 -15.45 -2.45 3.24
C GLY A 118 -16.76 -3.18 3.54
N ASP A 119 -16.67 -4.43 3.98
CA ASP A 119 -17.82 -5.30 4.26
C ASP A 119 -18.59 -4.90 5.52
N ILE A 120 -17.97 -4.15 6.44
CA ILE A 120 -18.65 -3.66 7.64
C ILE A 120 -19.75 -2.66 7.24
N ASN A 121 -21.00 -3.12 7.39
CA ASN A 121 -22.21 -2.35 7.13
C ASN A 121 -22.72 -1.66 8.41
N VAL A 122 -22.81 -0.33 8.37
CA VAL A 122 -23.30 0.49 9.48
C VAL A 122 -24.82 0.69 9.32
N PRO A 123 -25.64 0.31 10.32
CA PRO A 123 -27.09 0.49 10.25
C PRO A 123 -27.49 1.95 10.04
N SER A 124 -28.34 2.20 9.04
CA SER A 124 -28.85 3.54 8.73
C SER A 124 -29.64 4.11 9.92
N GLY A 125 -29.36 5.37 10.28
CA GLY A 125 -30.07 6.10 11.34
C GLY A 125 -29.63 5.81 12.77
N LEU A 126 -28.76 4.81 12.99
CA LEU A 126 -28.20 4.45 14.30
C LEU A 126 -26.67 4.41 14.30
N GLY A 127 -26.05 5.02 13.30
CA GLY A 127 -24.60 5.05 13.15
C GLY A 127 -24.18 5.93 12.00
N LEU A 128 -22.87 6.10 11.84
CA LEU A 128 -22.29 6.86 10.76
C LEU A 128 -20.97 6.22 10.31
N ASP A 129 -20.76 6.20 9.00
CA ASP A 129 -19.45 5.95 8.40
C ASP A 129 -18.74 7.28 8.18
N CYS A 130 -17.72 7.55 8.99
CA CYS A 130 -16.91 8.76 8.92
C CYS A 130 -15.67 8.56 8.03
N GLY A 131 -15.56 7.42 7.32
CA GLY A 131 -14.43 7.01 6.50
C GLY A 131 -13.23 6.53 7.31
N ARG A 132 -12.77 7.32 8.28
CA ARG A 132 -11.63 6.97 9.16
C ARG A 132 -12.03 6.04 10.31
N TYR A 133 -13.28 6.14 10.72
CA TYR A 133 -13.88 5.30 11.73
C TYR A 133 -15.35 5.10 11.38
N LYS A 134 -15.89 3.95 11.79
CA LYS A 134 -17.29 3.61 11.65
C LYS A 134 -17.85 3.44 13.05
N TRP A 135 -19.04 3.93 13.31
CA TRP A 135 -19.67 3.68 14.60
C TRP A 135 -21.16 3.46 14.43
N TRP A 136 -21.73 2.70 15.35
CA TRP A 136 -23.16 2.52 15.48
C TRP A 136 -23.52 2.30 16.93
N GLN A 137 -24.81 2.33 17.21
CA GLN A 137 -25.34 2.16 18.55
C GLN A 137 -26.63 1.35 18.53
N ASN A 138 -26.98 0.88 19.71
CA ASN A 138 -28.35 0.50 20.03
C ASN A 138 -28.78 1.17 21.35
N GLN A 139 -29.83 0.67 21.98
CA GLN A 139 -30.33 1.22 23.25
C GLN A 139 -29.39 1.02 24.45
N SER A 140 -28.40 0.14 24.34
CA SER A 140 -27.57 -0.30 25.47
C SER A 140 -26.09 0.01 25.30
N TYR A 141 -25.57 -0.11 24.08
CA TYR A 141 -24.15 0.06 23.79
C TYR A 141 -23.92 0.91 22.54
N VAL A 142 -22.70 1.39 22.42
CA VAL A 142 -22.12 2.03 21.23
C VAL A 142 -20.92 1.20 20.81
N GLU A 143 -20.86 0.85 19.54
CA GLU A 143 -19.69 0.21 18.94
C GLU A 143 -19.00 1.20 18.01
N ALA A 144 -17.70 1.37 18.20
CA ALA A 144 -16.86 2.20 17.36
C ALA A 144 -15.68 1.37 16.84
N LEU A 145 -15.45 1.46 15.53
CA LEU A 145 -14.40 0.76 14.81
C LEU A 145 -13.43 1.76 14.20
N PHE A 146 -12.13 1.50 14.34
CA PHE A 146 -11.09 2.33 13.75
C PHE A 146 -10.14 1.47 12.92
N LEU A 147 -9.87 1.90 11.70
CA LEU A 147 -8.90 1.23 10.84
C LEU A 147 -7.48 1.56 11.29
N ILE A 148 -6.67 0.54 11.60
CA ILE A 148 -5.28 0.73 12.02
C ILE A 148 -4.37 0.82 10.78
N PRO A 149 -3.55 1.88 10.65
CA PRO A 149 -2.58 2.00 9.56
C PRO A 149 -1.48 0.92 9.60
N GLU A 150 -0.91 0.64 8.44
CA GLU A 150 0.08 -0.43 8.20
C GLU A 150 1.31 -0.37 9.10
N ASN A 151 1.74 0.86 9.37
CA ASN A 151 2.97 1.14 10.10
C ASN A 151 2.77 1.08 11.61
N VAL A 152 1.54 0.87 12.08
CA VAL A 152 1.19 0.92 13.49
C VAL A 152 1.00 -0.50 14.01
N THR A 153 1.86 -0.88 14.95
CA THR A 153 1.72 -2.15 15.66
C THR A 153 0.70 -2.03 16.79
N SER A 154 0.13 -3.14 17.25
CA SER A 154 -0.83 -3.17 18.36
C SER A 154 -0.33 -2.47 19.63
N LYS A 155 0.99 -2.48 19.87
CA LYS A 155 1.64 -1.81 21.01
C LYS A 155 1.60 -0.28 20.95
N GLN A 156 1.41 0.27 19.76
CA GLN A 156 1.36 1.71 19.51
C GLN A 156 -0.07 2.25 19.50
N VAL A 157 -1.06 1.39 19.77
CA VAL A 157 -2.45 1.80 19.98
C VAL A 157 -2.65 2.08 21.46
N LYS A 158 -3.03 3.31 21.79
CA LYS A 158 -3.40 3.73 23.14
C LYS A 158 -4.84 4.18 23.14
N VAL A 159 -5.64 3.56 24.00
CA VAL A 159 -7.06 3.88 24.15
C VAL A 159 -7.29 4.27 25.60
N HIS A 160 -7.61 5.54 25.82
CA HIS A 160 -8.05 6.05 27.11
C HIS A 160 -9.56 6.29 27.04
N MET A 161 -10.30 5.54 27.86
CA MET A 161 -11.73 5.69 28.02
C MET A 161 -12.00 6.10 29.45
N ALA A 162 -12.69 7.22 29.63
CA ALA A 162 -13.26 7.62 30.90
C ALA A 162 -14.79 7.72 30.76
N PRO A 163 -15.55 7.85 31.86
CA PRO A 163 -17.01 7.91 31.81
C PRO A 163 -17.57 8.99 30.89
N SER A 164 -16.89 10.14 30.76
CA SER A 164 -17.34 11.28 29.95
C SER A 164 -16.39 11.66 28.82
N THR A 165 -15.20 11.06 28.74
CA THR A 165 -14.17 11.44 27.76
C THR A 165 -13.54 10.25 27.07
N VAL A 166 -13.01 10.52 25.88
CA VAL A 166 -12.31 9.56 25.04
C VAL A 166 -11.04 10.16 24.47
N GLU A 167 -10.01 9.33 24.41
CA GLU A 167 -8.83 9.58 23.61
C GLU A 167 -8.34 8.27 22.98
N VAL A 168 -8.32 8.25 21.65
CA VAL A 168 -7.83 7.13 20.84
C VAL A 168 -6.63 7.62 20.04
N GLN A 169 -5.46 7.14 20.41
CA GLN A 169 -4.20 7.40 19.73
C GLN A 169 -3.74 6.12 19.01
N ILE A 170 -3.47 6.26 17.71
CA ILE A 170 -2.97 5.17 16.87
C ILE A 170 -1.62 5.62 16.29
N GLY A 171 -0.53 5.05 16.81
CA GLY A 171 0.82 5.49 16.50
C GLY A 171 1.11 6.86 17.09
N GLU A 172 1.54 7.80 16.27
CA GLU A 172 1.81 9.19 16.67
C GLU A 172 0.59 10.11 16.49
N ARG A 173 -0.52 9.60 15.95
CA ARG A 173 -1.70 10.41 15.61
C ARG A 173 -2.85 10.12 16.56
N ILE A 174 -3.47 11.17 17.04
CA ILE A 174 -4.74 11.11 17.76
C ILE A 174 -5.86 11.07 16.72
N ILE A 175 -6.63 9.98 16.70
CA ILE A 175 -7.74 9.79 15.76
C ILE A 175 -9.04 10.35 16.32
N LEU A 176 -9.25 10.16 17.62
CA LEU A 176 -10.45 10.61 18.32
C LEU A 176 -10.04 11.19 19.66
N GLN A 177 -10.47 12.41 19.95
CA GLN A 177 -10.31 13.03 21.26
C GLN A 177 -11.51 13.92 21.54
N GLY A 178 -12.09 13.80 22.72
CA GLY A 178 -13.20 14.65 23.12
C GLY A 178 -14.04 14.05 24.23
N SER A 179 -15.28 14.53 24.31
CA SER A 179 -16.28 14.06 25.26
C SER A 179 -17.32 13.17 24.58
N TRP A 180 -17.80 12.17 25.30
CA TRP A 180 -18.92 11.36 24.87
C TRP A 180 -20.21 12.18 24.86
N TYR A 181 -21.19 11.76 24.05
CA TYR A 181 -22.53 12.36 24.10
C TYR A 181 -23.21 12.11 25.45
N GLY A 182 -22.98 10.93 26.05
CA GLY A 182 -23.49 10.58 27.37
C GLY A 182 -22.49 9.70 28.13
N GLU A 183 -22.72 9.52 29.42
CA GLU A 183 -21.80 8.76 30.26
C GLU A 183 -21.77 7.27 29.89
N ILE A 184 -20.57 6.69 29.91
CA ILE A 184 -20.34 5.25 29.75
C ILE A 184 -20.04 4.60 31.11
N LYS A 185 -20.31 3.30 31.21
CA LYS A 185 -19.87 2.45 32.32
C LYS A 185 -18.49 1.88 31.95
N GLN A 186 -17.43 2.54 32.40
CA GLN A 186 -16.05 2.27 31.97
C GLN A 186 -15.64 0.82 32.28
N GLU A 187 -16.02 0.31 33.45
CA GLU A 187 -15.69 -1.04 33.92
C GLU A 187 -16.28 -2.16 33.07
N ASP A 188 -17.39 -1.89 32.36
CA ASP A 188 -18.06 -2.83 31.46
C ASP A 188 -17.80 -2.48 29.98
N SER A 189 -17.01 -1.44 29.71
CA SER A 189 -16.63 -1.03 28.35
C SER A 189 -15.29 -1.63 28.00
N THR A 190 -15.16 -2.17 26.79
CA THR A 190 -14.00 -2.95 26.37
C THR A 190 -13.48 -2.49 25.01
N TRP A 191 -12.23 -2.80 24.72
CA TRP A 191 -11.68 -2.64 23.38
C TRP A 191 -10.74 -3.80 23.06
N TYR A 192 -10.65 -4.14 21.78
CA TYR A 192 -9.74 -5.17 21.28
C TYR A 192 -9.36 -4.88 19.83
N ILE A 193 -8.29 -5.49 19.37
CA ILE A 193 -7.83 -5.37 17.98
C ILE A 193 -8.06 -6.70 17.29
N GLN A 194 -8.77 -6.70 16.18
CA GLN A 194 -9.02 -7.87 15.35
C GLN A 194 -8.81 -7.50 13.89
N ASP A 195 -8.02 -8.30 13.17
CA ASP A 195 -7.79 -8.16 11.72
C ASP A 195 -7.33 -6.75 11.27
N GLY A 196 -6.58 -6.05 12.11
CA GLY A 196 -6.10 -4.68 11.83
C GLY A 196 -7.14 -3.58 12.07
N ILE A 197 -8.25 -3.91 12.75
CA ILE A 197 -9.31 -3.00 13.13
C ILE A 197 -9.36 -2.94 14.66
N LEU A 198 -9.40 -1.73 15.22
CA LEU A 198 -9.65 -1.51 16.63
C LEU A 198 -11.16 -1.48 16.86
N HIS A 199 -11.66 -2.45 17.62
CA HIS A 199 -13.04 -2.53 18.08
C HIS A 199 -13.15 -1.93 19.47
N MET A 200 -14.06 -0.98 19.64
CA MET A 200 -14.41 -0.40 20.94
C MET A 200 -15.89 -0.63 21.20
N GLN A 201 -16.20 -1.29 22.31
CA GLN A 201 -17.55 -1.56 22.76
C GLN A 201 -17.81 -0.80 24.06
N LEU A 202 -18.67 0.21 23.98
CA LEU A 202 -18.96 1.14 25.06
C LEU A 202 -20.34 0.84 25.64
N LEU A 203 -20.41 0.51 26.93
CA LEU A 203 -21.69 0.32 27.60
C LEU A 203 -22.24 1.67 28.08
N LYS A 204 -23.43 2.04 27.63
CA LYS A 204 -24.08 3.28 28.08
C LYS A 204 -24.48 3.16 29.54
N ARG A 205 -24.28 4.24 30.29
CA ARG A 205 -24.76 4.32 31.68
C ARG A 205 -26.29 4.38 31.73
N ASN A 206 -26.87 5.27 30.91
CA ASN A 206 -28.31 5.33 30.67
C ASN A 206 -28.69 4.41 29.51
N ARG A 207 -29.39 3.33 29.83
CA ARG A 207 -29.78 2.30 28.86
C ARG A 207 -31.13 1.71 29.23
N ARG A 208 -31.72 0.94 28.30
CA ARG A 208 -32.96 0.22 28.58
C ARG A 208 -32.82 -0.66 29.82
N GLY A 209 -33.68 -0.43 30.80
CA GLY A 209 -33.67 -1.15 32.09
C GLY A 209 -32.71 -0.59 33.14
N ASN A 210 -31.92 0.45 32.82
CA ASN A 210 -31.09 1.17 33.78
C ASN A 210 -31.06 2.66 33.42
N TYR A 211 -32.03 3.39 33.95
CA TYR A 211 -32.22 4.82 33.72
C TYR A 211 -31.73 5.59 34.96
N ALA A 212 -30.95 6.65 34.77
CA ALA A 212 -30.74 7.64 35.81
C ALA A 212 -32.07 8.32 36.18
N ASN A 213 -32.15 8.86 37.40
CA ASN A 213 -33.32 9.63 37.84
C ASN A 213 -33.65 10.71 36.80
N SER A 214 -34.92 10.81 36.39
CA SER A 214 -35.47 11.71 35.37
C SER A 214 -35.12 11.43 33.89
N SER A 215 -34.43 10.32 33.57
CA SER A 215 -34.20 9.91 32.18
C SER A 215 -35.24 8.92 31.67
N THR A 216 -35.55 9.02 30.37
CA THR A 216 -36.54 8.19 29.66
C THR A 216 -35.87 7.31 28.60
N ASN A 217 -36.65 6.46 27.92
CA ASN A 217 -36.15 5.66 26.80
C ASN A 217 -35.61 6.53 25.65
N ALA A 218 -36.15 7.73 25.45
CA ALA A 218 -35.68 8.64 24.41
C ALA A 218 -34.22 9.11 24.65
N ASP A 219 -33.82 9.19 25.92
CA ASP A 219 -32.48 9.65 26.33
C ASP A 219 -31.40 8.57 26.21
N THR A 220 -31.78 7.34 25.82
CA THR A 220 -30.83 6.24 25.60
C THR A 220 -30.10 6.35 24.26
N TYR A 221 -30.61 7.16 23.32
CA TYR A 221 -30.01 7.33 22.00
C TYR A 221 -29.05 8.52 21.97
N TRP A 222 -27.83 8.27 21.51
CA TRP A 222 -26.83 9.31 21.32
C TRP A 222 -27.06 9.96 19.96
N LYS A 223 -27.08 11.29 19.90
CA LYS A 223 -27.30 11.98 18.63
C LYS A 223 -25.96 12.15 17.93
N SER A 224 -25.92 11.82 16.63
CA SER A 224 -24.84 12.26 15.76
C SER A 224 -24.97 13.79 15.60
N VAL A 225 -23.91 14.53 15.87
CA VAL A 225 -23.83 15.98 15.60
C VAL A 225 -23.61 16.20 14.11
#